data_AF-A0A9D5GUG5-F1
#
_entry.id   AF-A0A9D5GUG5-F1
#
_cell.length_a   1.000
_cell.length_b   1.000
_cell.length_c   1.000
_cell.angle_alpha   90.00
_cell.angle_beta   90.00
_cell.angle_gamma   90.00
#
_symmetry.space_group_name_H-M   'P 1'
#
loop_
_entity.id
_entity.type
_entity.pdbx_description
1 polymer ?
#
loop_
_entity_poly.entity_id
_entity_poly.type
_entity_poly.pdbx_seq_one_letter_code
_entity_poly.pdbx_strand_id
1 'polypeptide(L)'
;MTGPHVGRELSTTGKAGYGLGMSGLWLIFMTTAYYLFYYFTDVVGLDPRQVGTIFLVSLIWDGITDPFMGWLASRTKSKWGQYRPYILLGTVPVALSFILLFFQPPEWAPGKLFTYGLITALLFRTLFT
;
A
#
# COMPACT_ATOMS: atom_id res chain seq x y z
N MET A 1 12.33 -37.89 14.56
CA MET A 1 12.56 -36.69 15.40
C MET A 1 13.67 -35.88 14.75
N THR A 2 13.33 -35.05 13.76
CA THR A 2 14.30 -34.21 13.02
C THR A 2 14.30 -32.83 13.69
N GLY A 3 15.45 -32.42 14.22
CA GLY A 3 15.60 -31.21 15.03
C GLY A 3 15.20 -29.91 14.31
N PRO A 4 14.99 -28.82 15.05
CA PRO A 4 14.60 -27.54 14.48
C PRO A 4 15.68 -27.06 13.51
N HIS A 5 15.29 -26.81 12.26
CA HIS A 5 16.12 -26.14 11.28
C HIS A 5 16.38 -24.70 11.78
N VAL A 6 17.47 -24.49 12.51
CA VAL A 6 17.95 -23.16 12.87
C VAL A 6 18.30 -22.46 11.56
N GLY A 7 17.38 -21.61 11.08
CA GLY A 7 17.58 -20.79 9.90
C GLY A 7 18.85 -19.97 10.08
N ARG A 8 19.76 -20.08 9.11
CA ARG A 8 21.02 -19.35 9.07
C ARG A 8 20.77 -17.88 9.43
N GLU A 9 21.41 -17.39 10.50
CA GLU A 9 21.25 -16.00 10.90
C GLU A 9 21.58 -15.06 9.74
N LEU A 10 20.75 -14.03 9.55
CA LEU A 10 21.00 -13.01 8.54
C LEU A 10 22.30 -12.27 8.88
N SER A 11 23.15 -12.09 7.86
CA SER A 11 24.31 -11.19 7.95
C SER A 11 23.86 -9.81 8.43
N THR A 12 24.72 -9.08 9.14
CA THR A 12 24.46 -7.71 9.62
C THR A 12 23.93 -6.81 8.50
N THR A 13 24.43 -6.98 7.27
CA THR A 13 23.93 -6.28 6.07
C THR A 13 22.50 -6.68 5.70
N GLY A 14 22.15 -7.96 5.83
CA GLY A 14 20.79 -8.45 5.62
C GLY A 14 19.82 -7.95 6.68
N LYS A 15 20.26 -7.85 7.95
CA LYS A 15 19.48 -7.27 9.05
C LYS A 15 19.22 -5.78 8.80
N ALA A 16 20.23 -5.02 8.40
CA ALA A 16 20.10 -3.60 8.07
C ALA A 16 19.18 -3.36 6.85
N GLY A 17 19.35 -4.13 5.76
CA GLY A 17 18.51 -4.02 4.58
C GLY A 17 17.05 -4.37 4.86
N TYR A 18 16.81 -5.41 5.67
CA TYR A 18 15.46 -5.76 6.11
C TYR A 18 14.82 -4.64 6.95
N GLY A 19 15.59 -4.08 7.90
CA GLY A 19 15.14 -2.95 8.72
C GLY A 19 14.74 -1.74 7.88
N LEU A 20 15.58 -1.34 6.93
CA LEU A 20 15.28 -0.22 6.01
C LEU A 20 14.02 -0.46 5.19
N GLY A 21 13.84 -1.67 4.64
CA GLY A 21 12.62 -2.03 3.90
C GLY A 21 11.36 -1.96 4.78
N MET A 22 11.44 -2.51 5.99
CA MET A 22 10.34 -2.47 6.97
C MET A 22 9.98 -1.04 7.37
N SER A 23 10.98 -0.19 7.61
CA SER A 23 10.74 1.22 7.94
C SER A 23 10.05 1.98 6.81
N GLY A 24 10.44 1.74 5.55
CA GLY A 24 9.79 2.34 4.39
C GLY A 24 8.31 1.95 4.26
N LEU A 25 8.00 0.66 4.43
CA LEU A 25 6.62 0.17 4.43
C LEU A 25 5.78 0.80 5.57
N TRP A 26 6.36 0.88 6.77
CA TRP A 26 5.71 1.53 7.91
C TRP A 26 5.47 3.02 7.68
N LEU A 27 6.42 3.71 7.06
CA LEU A 27 6.27 5.13 6.73
C LEU A 27 5.07 5.34 5.80
N ILE A 28 4.99 4.58 4.71
CA ILE A 28 3.87 4.63 3.76
C ILE A 28 2.54 4.37 4.49
N PHE A 29 2.50 3.33 5.33
CA PHE A 29 1.31 2.97 6.09
C PHE A 29 0.86 4.09 7.05
N MET A 30 1.80 4.66 7.82
CA MET A 30 1.51 5.77 8.74
C MET A 30 1.07 7.03 8.02
N THR A 31 1.72 7.39 6.90
CA THR A 31 1.32 8.55 6.09
C THR A 31 -0.09 8.37 5.53
N THR A 32 -0.42 7.18 5.03
CA THR A 32 -1.75 6.90 4.47
C THR A 32 -2.82 6.84 5.57
N ALA A 33 -2.48 6.33 6.75
CA ALA A 33 -3.41 6.21 7.87
C ALA A 33 -3.76 7.55 8.53
N TYR A 34 -2.77 8.44 8.70
CA TYR A 34 -2.94 9.68 9.47
C TYR A 34 -2.91 10.95 8.64
N TYR A 35 -2.04 11.04 7.63
CA TYR A 35 -1.83 12.27 6.88
C TYR A 35 -2.76 12.39 5.67
N LEU A 36 -3.10 11.28 5.00
CA LEU A 36 -3.89 11.31 3.77
C LEU A 36 -5.27 11.95 3.96
N PHE A 37 -5.92 11.73 5.10
CA PHE A 37 -7.22 12.35 5.38
C PHE A 37 -7.09 13.88 5.44
N TYR A 38 -6.13 14.38 6.22
CA TYR A 38 -5.80 15.80 6.32
C TYR A 38 -5.43 16.39 4.95
N TYR A 39 -4.65 15.67 4.15
CA TYR A 39 -4.28 16.11 2.81
C TYR A 39 -5.51 16.33 1.93
N PHE A 40 -6.45 15.37 1.89
CA PHE A 40 -7.67 15.53 1.09
C PHE A 40 -8.62 16.61 1.60
N THR A 41 -8.71 16.84 2.91
CA THR A 41 -9.58 17.89 3.46
C THR A 41 -8.96 19.27 3.38
N ASP A 42 -7.76 19.45 3.94
CA ASP A 42 -7.20 20.77 4.23
C ASP A 42 -6.26 21.28 3.13
N VAL A 43 -5.59 20.38 2.39
CA VAL A 43 -4.69 20.77 1.29
C VAL A 43 -5.43 20.82 -0.04
N VAL A 44 -6.27 19.82 -0.31
CA VAL A 44 -7.01 19.68 -1.57
C VAL A 44 -8.36 20.40 -1.50
N GLY A 45 -8.92 20.56 -0.30
CA GLY A 45 -10.20 21.26 -0.11
C GLY A 45 -11.44 20.42 -0.40
N LEU A 46 -11.36 19.08 -0.35
CA LEU A 46 -12.53 18.22 -0.46
C LEU A 46 -13.40 18.28 0.80
N ASP A 47 -14.71 18.13 0.62
CA ASP A 47 -15.63 18.07 1.74
C ASP A 47 -15.30 16.82 2.61
N PRO A 48 -15.23 16.94 3.95
CA PRO A 48 -14.93 15.81 4.83
C PRO A 48 -15.85 14.59 4.64
N ARG A 49 -17.10 14.78 4.19
CA ARG A 49 -18.03 13.70 3.86
C ARG A 49 -17.56 12.92 2.62
N GLN A 50 -17.02 13.61 1.63
CA GLN A 50 -16.45 13.00 0.44
C GLN A 50 -15.19 12.21 0.79
N VAL A 51 -14.29 12.80 1.58
CA VAL A 51 -13.07 12.13 2.05
C VAL A 51 -13.42 10.90 2.90
N GLY A 52 -14.36 11.02 3.84
CA GLY A 52 -14.86 9.89 4.62
C GLY A 52 -15.42 8.76 3.74
N THR A 53 -16.09 9.10 2.63
CA THR A 53 -16.58 8.12 1.66
C THR A 53 -15.42 7.42 0.94
N ILE A 54 -14.38 8.16 0.51
CA ILE A 54 -13.18 7.56 -0.12
C ILE A 54 -12.55 6.54 0.84
N PHE A 55 -12.37 6.91 2.11
CA PHE A 55 -11.79 6.03 3.11
C PHE A 55 -12.68 4.81 3.37
N LEU A 56 -13.99 5.00 3.54
CA LEU A 56 -14.92 3.89 3.77
C LEU A 56 -14.89 2.88 2.62
N VAL A 57 -14.97 3.35 1.37
CA VAL A 57 -14.91 2.48 0.19
C VAL A 57 -13.56 1.78 0.10
N SER A 58 -12.47 2.49 0.41
CA SER A 58 -11.12 1.90 0.43
C SER A 58 -10.99 0.81 1.50
N LEU A 59 -11.59 0.98 2.68
CA LEU A 59 -11.56 -0.03 3.75
C LEU A 59 -12.35 -1.28 3.36
N ILE A 60 -13.53 -1.11 2.76
CA ILE A 60 -14.34 -2.23 2.27
C ILE A 60 -13.57 -2.99 1.17
N TRP A 61 -12.89 -2.25 0.30
CA TRP A 61 -12.06 -2.82 -0.77
C TRP A 61 -10.92 -3.68 -0.21
N ASP A 62 -10.18 -3.18 0.79
CA ASP A 62 -9.11 -3.94 1.46
C ASP A 62 -9.61 -5.24 2.08
N GLY A 63 -10.80 -5.20 2.70
CA GLY A 63 -11.44 -6.39 3.25
C GLY A 63 -11.67 -7.49 2.21
N ILE A 64 -11.71 -7.15 0.92
CA ILE A 64 -11.87 -8.09 -0.20
C ILE A 64 -10.51 -8.44 -0.83
N THR A 65 -9.64 -7.46 -1.05
CA THR A 65 -8.34 -7.69 -1.70
C THR A 65 -7.39 -8.49 -0.82
N ASP A 66 -7.40 -8.27 0.50
CA ASP A 66 -6.46 -8.93 1.41
C ASP A 66 -6.62 -10.47 1.42
N PRO A 67 -7.84 -11.05 1.57
CA PRO A 67 -8.03 -12.49 1.43
C PRO A 67 -7.68 -13.01 0.04
N PHE A 68 -8.00 -12.25 -1.01
CA PHE A 68 -7.71 -12.64 -2.40
C PHE A 68 -6.21 -12.74 -2.65
N MET A 69 -5.43 -11.75 -2.20
CA MET A 69 -3.99 -11.75 -2.34
C MET A 69 -3.35 -12.83 -1.48
N GLY A 70 -3.86 -13.07 -0.27
CA GLY A 70 -3.44 -14.20 0.56
C GLY A 70 -3.62 -15.54 -0.16
N TRP A 71 -4.77 -15.74 -0.80
CA TRP A 71 -5.03 -16.94 -1.62
C TRP A 71 -4.11 -17.02 -2.84
N LEU A 72 -3.92 -15.92 -3.58
CA LEU A 72 -3.07 -15.88 -4.76
C LEU A 72 -1.60 -16.17 -4.41
N ALA A 73 -1.09 -15.52 -3.35
CA ALA A 73 0.25 -15.75 -2.84
C ALA A 73 0.44 -17.21 -2.44
N SER A 74 -0.54 -17.84 -1.77
CA SER A 74 -0.47 -19.27 -1.37
C SER A 74 -0.32 -20.24 -2.55
N ARG A 75 -0.87 -19.90 -3.72
CA ARG A 75 -0.82 -20.74 -4.93
C ARG A 75 0.35 -20.42 -5.84
N THR A 76 1.08 -19.34 -5.57
CA THR A 76 2.16 -18.87 -6.44
C THR A 76 3.41 -19.73 -6.23
N LYS A 77 3.70 -20.61 -7.20
CA LYS A 77 4.94 -21.39 -7.24
C LYS A 77 5.95 -20.69 -8.15
N SER A 78 6.76 -19.82 -7.58
CA SER A 78 7.87 -19.15 -8.30
C SER A 78 9.23 -19.75 -7.94
N LYS A 79 10.17 -19.68 -8.89
CA LYS A 79 11.56 -20.11 -8.73
C LYS A 79 12.31 -19.36 -7.61
N TRP A 80 11.84 -18.17 -7.24
CA TRP A 80 12.41 -17.34 -6.18
C TRP A 80 11.74 -17.52 -4.81
N GLY A 81 10.76 -18.41 -4.71
CA GLY A 81 9.91 -18.59 -3.53
C GLY A 81 8.55 -17.88 -3.66
N GLN A 82 7.68 -18.10 -2.68
CA GLN A 82 6.27 -17.73 -2.74
C GLN A 82 6.03 -16.20 -2.71
N TYR A 83 6.71 -15.47 -1.81
CA TYR A 83 6.46 -14.04 -1.57
C TYR A 83 7.48 -13.09 -2.23
N ARG A 84 8.66 -13.60 -2.56
CA ARG A 84 9.77 -12.77 -3.09
C ARG A 84 9.46 -12.04 -4.40
N PRO A 85 8.76 -12.64 -5.38
CA PRO A 85 8.39 -11.92 -6.61
C PRO A 85 7.49 -10.72 -6.34
N TYR A 86 6.53 -10.86 -5.41
CA TYR A 86 5.58 -9.80 -5.06
C TYR A 86 6.27 -8.63 -4.39
N ILE A 87 7.19 -8.88 -3.47
CA ILE A 87 7.92 -7.80 -2.78
C ILE A 87 8.81 -7.03 -3.78
N LEU A 88 9.56 -7.74 -4.62
CA LEU A 88 10.50 -7.09 -5.55
C LEU A 88 9.79 -6.34 -6.68
N LEU A 89 8.77 -6.95 -7.27
CA LEU A 89 8.05 -6.34 -8.39
C LEU A 89 6.98 -5.34 -7.93
N GLY A 90 6.38 -5.55 -6.75
CA GLY A 90 5.33 -4.70 -6.19
C GLY A 90 5.84 -3.37 -5.63
N THR A 91 7.10 -3.30 -5.21
CA THR A 91 7.67 -2.06 -4.64
C THR A 91 7.55 -0.86 -5.59
N VAL A 92 7.83 -1.05 -6.89
CA VAL A 92 7.79 0.05 -7.87
C VAL A 92 6.35 0.52 -8.15
N PRO A 93 5.37 -0.36 -8.47
CA PRO A 93 3.97 0.02 -8.57
C PRO A 93 3.41 0.70 -7.33
N VAL A 94 3.74 0.21 -6.13
CA VAL A 94 3.30 0.82 -4.85
C VAL A 94 3.86 2.23 -4.69
N ALA A 95 5.15 2.43 -4.99
CA ALA A 95 5.74 3.75 -4.92
C ALA A 95 5.09 4.74 -5.91
N LEU A 96 4.80 4.29 -7.13
CA LEU A 96 4.14 5.11 -8.15
C LEU A 96 2.71 5.46 -7.77
N SER A 97 1.93 4.50 -7.27
CA SER A 97 0.55 4.75 -6.83
C SER A 97 0.50 5.66 -5.60
N PHE A 98 1.48 5.55 -4.71
CA PHE A 98 1.64 6.48 -3.59
C PHE A 98 1.92 7.91 -4.06
N ILE A 99 2.78 8.11 -5.06
CA ILE A 99 3.01 9.45 -5.64
C ILE A 99 1.73 9.98 -6.29
N LEU A 100 0.99 9.13 -7.02
CA LEU A 100 -0.26 9.50 -7.68
C LEU A 100 -1.34 9.97 -6.70
N LEU A 101 -1.39 9.39 -5.50
CA LEU A 101 -2.30 9.81 -4.42
C LEU A 101 -2.12 11.28 -4.04
N PHE A 102 -0.89 11.77 -4.04
CA PHE A 102 -0.56 13.17 -3.70
C PHE A 102 -0.42 14.06 -4.94
N PHE A 103 -0.55 13.52 -6.15
CA PHE A 103 -0.45 14.30 -7.39
C PHE A 103 -1.84 14.73 -7.87
N GLN A 104 -2.46 15.68 -7.17
CA GLN A 104 -3.77 16.21 -7.56
C GLN A 104 -3.65 17.59 -8.24
N PRO A 105 -4.18 17.76 -9.46
CA PRO A 105 -4.20 19.07 -10.12
C PRO A 105 -5.17 20.03 -9.41
N PRO A 106 -4.70 21.20 -8.93
CA PRO A 106 -5.51 22.10 -8.11
C PRO A 106 -6.65 22.76 -8.89
N GLU A 107 -6.58 22.81 -10.23
CA GLU A 107 -7.58 23.48 -11.07
C GLU A 107 -8.82 22.63 -11.38
N TRP A 108 -8.90 21.42 -10.84
CA TRP A 108 -9.99 20.51 -11.13
C TRP A 108 -11.24 20.82 -10.31
N ALA A 109 -12.40 20.68 -10.94
CA ALA A 109 -13.68 20.81 -10.24
C ALA A 109 -13.80 19.76 -9.10
N PRO A 110 -14.49 20.06 -7.99
CA PRO A 110 -14.57 19.17 -6.82
C PRO A 110 -15.01 17.73 -7.14
N GLY A 111 -15.94 17.56 -8.08
CA GLY A 111 -16.37 16.23 -8.52
C GLY A 111 -15.25 15.41 -9.18
N LYS A 112 -14.39 16.05 -9.98
CA LYS A 112 -13.23 15.39 -10.61
C LYS A 112 -12.15 15.06 -9.58
N LEU A 113 -11.91 15.95 -8.62
CA LEU A 113 -10.97 15.72 -7.52
C LEU A 113 -11.41 14.53 -6.66
N PHE A 114 -12.70 14.43 -6.34
CA PHE A 114 -13.27 13.29 -5.63
C PHE A 114 -13.08 11.98 -6.39
N THR A 115 -13.47 11.93 -7.67
CA THR A 115 -13.32 10.72 -8.48
C THR A 115 -11.86 10.31 -8.65
N TYR A 116 -10.96 11.28 -8.85
CA TYR A 116 -9.52 11.01 -8.91
C TYR A 116 -9.01 10.43 -7.59
N GLY A 117 -9.32 11.09 -6.46
CA GLY A 117 -8.91 10.65 -5.14
C GLY A 117 -9.39 9.23 -4.82
N LEU A 118 -10.63 8.90 -5.19
CA LEU A 118 -11.18 7.56 -5.05
C LEU A 118 -10.42 6.52 -5.89
N ILE A 119 -10.18 6.81 -7.17
CA ILE A 119 -9.46 5.88 -8.06
C ILE A 119 -8.02 5.68 -7.58
N THR A 120 -7.31 6.75 -7.23
CA THR A 120 -5.93 6.65 -6.74
C THR A 120 -5.85 5.94 -5.40
N ALA A 121 -6.83 6.13 -4.51
CA ALA A 121 -6.90 5.42 -3.24
C ALA A 121 -7.11 3.92 -3.45
N LEU A 122 -8.06 3.53 -4.30
CA LEU A 122 -8.31 2.12 -4.63
C LEU A 122 -7.12 1.46 -5.33
N LEU A 123 -6.48 2.17 -6.26
CA LEU A 123 -5.28 1.70 -6.94
C LEU A 123 -4.13 1.47 -5.95
N PHE A 124 -3.88 2.44 -5.07
CA PHE A 124 -2.84 2.32 -4.04
C PHE A 124 -3.12 1.14 -3.12
N ARG A 125 -4.35 1.03 -2.60
CA ARG A 125 -4.82 -0.05 -1.73
C ARG A 125 -4.61 -1.43 -2.37
N THR A 126 -5.05 -1.60 -3.61
CA THR A 126 -4.87 -2.84 -4.38
C THR A 126 -3.40 -3.24 -4.56
N LEU A 127 -2.52 -2.27 -4.78
CA LEU A 127 -1.10 -2.53 -4.99
C LEU A 127 -0.34 -2.77 -3.68
N PHE A 128 -0.85 -2.22 -2.58
CA PHE A 128 -0.23 -2.32 -1.25
C PHE A 128 -0.56 -3.63 -0.53
N THR A 129 -1.72 -4.23 -0.80
CA THR A 129 -2.14 -5.56 -0.32
C THR A 129 -1.16 -6.67 -0.77
#